data_AF-A0AAE4HZJ1-F1
#
_entry.id   AF-A0AAE4HZJ1-F1
#
_cell.length_a   1.000
_cell.length_b   1.000
_cell.length_c   1.000
_cell.angle_alpha   90.00
_cell.angle_beta   90.00
_cell.angle_gamma   90.00
#
_symmetry.space_group_name_H-M   'P 1'
#
loop_
_entity.id
_entity.type
_entity.pdbx_description
1 polymer ?
#
loop_
_entity_poly.entity_id
_entity_poly.type
_entity_poly.pdbx_seq_one_letter_code
_entity_poly.pdbx_strand_id
1 'polypeptide(L)'
;MTYNLRPEIKIKHVAQTWKSYEQIVEELNQQFDAGKKTVTLECYPGVDLFELEKQLLNKLTDVRLVKADDYAYDAETLTNKIAPNLTEDRVFGIMSHATLDDFYPAYEVQQLQKDLAEEKRKIVVYGTGAAIIQPQPDILCYADLTRWEIQKRYRAGMPNWKAMNEQEDNLKKVKRGYFFEWRIADRLKQKLTDQIDYLIDTNVPEQVKMVDGASYRIALDQIVEQPFRLVPYFDASVWGGQWMKQEFNLDPDKENYGWAFDGVPEENSLCLDFAGTKIEIPALNVVHQRPIALLGKKVQARFGNEFPIRFDYLDTVGGGNLSLQVHPRVDYIQDKFGMTYTQNESYYILQAGEKSTIYLGVKEGTEKAELFDELRKAEKGDYRFPDEKYINCFPVKKHDHYSIPAGTIHCGGPDTVVLEISQTPYIFTFKLWDWERLGLDGVPRPVHLDHGEENVNTDYDTAWVQENLINPFETLSEDSESRVEKTGLHELEFIETHRHWFKKEVTVEVHQSVNMLNLVEGEEITVESLDGSFEPYVIHYGETFIVPEAVKEYKLVNQGDSKQEIAVIQAFVRNLS
;
A
#
# COMPACT_ATOMS: atom_id res chain seq x y z
N MET A 1 -11.86 -9.85 -22.09
CA MET A 1 -10.59 -9.81 -21.36
C MET A 1 -10.90 -9.95 -19.89
N THR A 2 -10.07 -10.64 -19.12
CA THR A 2 -10.35 -10.85 -17.70
C THR A 2 -9.18 -10.31 -16.90
N TYR A 3 -9.30 -9.05 -16.50
CA TYR A 3 -8.47 -8.48 -15.44
C TYR A 3 -8.49 -9.44 -14.24
N ASN A 4 -7.32 -9.89 -13.80
CA ASN A 4 -7.19 -10.84 -12.71
C ASN A 4 -7.26 -10.11 -11.37
N LEU A 5 -8.40 -10.24 -10.68
CA LEU A 5 -8.67 -9.64 -9.38
C LEU A 5 -7.96 -10.34 -8.22
N ARG A 6 -7.42 -11.55 -8.45
CA ARG A 6 -6.74 -12.33 -7.42
C ARG A 6 -5.54 -13.06 -8.01
N PRO A 7 -4.48 -12.33 -8.41
CA PRO A 7 -3.26 -12.96 -8.91
C PRO A 7 -2.64 -13.85 -7.83
N GLU A 8 -2.12 -14.99 -8.27
CA GLU A 8 -1.56 -16.03 -7.40
C GLU A 8 -0.13 -16.35 -7.85
N ILE A 9 0.77 -16.45 -6.88
CA ILE A 9 2.15 -16.85 -7.12
C ILE A 9 2.26 -18.34 -6.78
N LYS A 10 2.39 -19.16 -7.81
CA LYS A 10 2.58 -20.61 -7.63
C LYS A 10 3.96 -20.87 -7.04
N ILE A 11 4.00 -21.46 -5.84
CA ILE A 11 5.25 -21.80 -5.19
C ILE A 11 5.72 -23.16 -5.68
N LYS A 12 6.92 -23.20 -6.26
CA LYS A 12 7.52 -24.42 -6.84
C LYS A 12 7.93 -25.42 -5.75
N HIS A 13 8.27 -24.90 -4.56
CA HIS A 13 8.65 -25.71 -3.41
C HIS A 13 7.46 -26.46 -2.82
N VAL A 14 7.66 -27.74 -2.49
CA VAL A 14 6.65 -28.55 -1.80
C VAL A 14 6.68 -28.20 -0.32
N ALA A 15 5.63 -27.53 0.16
CA ALA A 15 5.52 -27.07 1.53
C ALA A 15 4.62 -27.97 2.39
N GLN A 16 4.83 -27.93 3.71
CA GLN A 16 3.84 -28.40 4.65
C GLN A 16 2.85 -27.27 4.93
N THR A 17 1.56 -27.58 4.74
CA THR A 17 0.50 -26.59 4.93
C THR A 17 -0.71 -27.19 5.63
N TRP A 18 -1.38 -26.37 6.44
CA TRP A 18 -2.59 -26.73 7.17
C TRP A 18 -3.70 -25.76 6.76
N LYS A 19 -4.90 -26.30 6.51
CA LYS A 19 -6.04 -25.59 5.88
C LYS A 19 -7.22 -25.34 6.84
N SER A 20 -7.09 -25.74 8.10
CA SER A 20 -8.12 -25.53 9.12
C SER A 20 -7.53 -25.47 10.51
N TYR A 21 -8.32 -24.96 11.45
CA TYR A 21 -7.96 -24.93 12.87
C TYR A 21 -7.69 -26.33 13.43
N GLU A 22 -8.46 -27.34 13.04
CA GLU A 22 -8.28 -28.73 13.50
C GLU A 22 -6.89 -29.25 13.13
N GLN A 23 -6.46 -29.02 11.89
CA GLN A 23 -5.14 -29.43 11.41
C GLN A 23 -4.01 -28.71 12.15
N ILE A 24 -4.18 -27.40 12.43
CA ILE A 24 -3.19 -26.63 13.19
C ILE A 24 -3.12 -27.13 14.65
N VAL A 25 -4.27 -27.42 15.28
CA VAL A 25 -4.34 -27.98 16.63
C VAL A 25 -3.65 -29.34 16.70
N GLU A 26 -3.88 -30.20 15.72
CA GLU A 26 -3.21 -31.51 15.62
C GLU A 26 -1.70 -31.37 15.52
N GLU A 27 -1.20 -30.47 14.65
CA GLU A 27 0.23 -30.19 14.50
C GLU A 27 0.85 -29.68 15.81
N LEU A 28 0.25 -28.68 16.46
CA LEU A 28 0.81 -28.12 17.69
C LEU A 28 0.81 -29.14 18.84
N ASN A 29 -0.25 -29.96 18.96
CA ASN A 29 -0.26 -31.06 19.92
C ASN A 29 0.83 -32.09 19.61
N GLN A 30 1.04 -32.44 18.34
CA GLN A 30 2.12 -33.35 17.92
C GLN A 30 3.49 -32.79 18.28
N GLN A 31 3.72 -31.49 18.09
CA GLN A 31 4.97 -30.84 18.48
C GLN A 31 5.20 -30.89 19.99
N PHE A 32 4.15 -30.64 20.77
CA PHE A 32 4.23 -30.80 22.22
C PHE A 32 4.52 -32.25 22.65
N ASP A 33 3.92 -33.23 21.97
CA ASP A 33 4.15 -34.65 22.25
C ASP A 33 5.55 -35.12 21.81
N ALA A 34 6.15 -34.43 20.83
CA ALA A 34 7.56 -34.56 20.46
C ALA A 34 8.54 -33.92 21.45
N GLY A 35 8.04 -33.37 22.57
CA GLY A 35 8.84 -32.84 23.67
C GLY A 35 9.08 -31.34 23.62
N LYS A 36 8.50 -30.60 22.67
CA LYS A 36 8.47 -29.13 22.77
C LYS A 36 7.61 -28.75 23.97
N LYS A 37 7.96 -27.67 24.66
CA LYS A 37 7.26 -27.21 25.87
C LYS A 37 6.59 -25.86 25.69
N THR A 38 7.14 -25.00 24.84
CA THR A 38 6.73 -23.60 24.72
C THR A 38 6.40 -23.22 23.28
N VAL A 39 5.22 -22.65 23.07
CA VAL A 39 4.80 -22.03 21.81
C VAL A 39 4.60 -20.54 22.06
N THR A 40 5.23 -19.70 21.25
CA THR A 40 4.89 -18.28 21.14
C THR A 40 4.05 -18.10 19.88
N LEU A 41 2.83 -17.59 20.02
CA LEU A 41 1.96 -17.17 18.94
C LEU A 41 1.92 -15.65 18.90
N GLU A 42 2.88 -15.05 18.19
CA GLU A 42 2.93 -13.61 17.99
C GLU A 42 1.82 -13.20 17.02
N CYS A 43 0.95 -12.28 17.45
CA CYS A 43 -0.16 -11.81 16.65
C CYS A 43 0.09 -10.37 16.20
N TYR A 44 0.04 -10.11 14.89
CA TYR A 44 0.05 -8.74 14.39
C TYR A 44 -1.19 -7.96 14.89
N PRO A 45 -1.08 -6.64 15.20
CA PRO A 45 -2.24 -5.84 15.60
C PRO A 45 -3.41 -5.96 14.62
N GLY A 46 -4.58 -6.35 15.13
CA GLY A 46 -5.80 -6.55 14.33
C GLY A 46 -6.16 -8.01 14.04
N VAL A 47 -5.31 -8.97 14.41
CA VAL A 47 -5.68 -10.39 14.50
C VAL A 47 -6.82 -10.55 15.52
N ASP A 48 -7.86 -11.33 15.16
CA ASP A 48 -8.96 -11.64 16.07
C ASP A 48 -8.52 -12.68 17.11
N LEU A 49 -8.12 -12.19 18.29
CA LEU A 49 -7.70 -13.05 19.39
C LEU A 49 -8.84 -13.90 19.95
N PHE A 50 -10.10 -13.45 19.88
CA PHE A 50 -11.24 -14.22 20.35
C PHE A 50 -11.47 -15.44 19.45
N GLU A 51 -11.35 -15.27 18.13
CA GLU A 51 -11.40 -16.37 17.17
C GLU A 51 -10.28 -17.40 17.45
N LEU A 52 -9.04 -16.93 17.61
CA LEU A 52 -7.91 -17.81 17.95
C LEU A 52 -8.12 -18.54 19.28
N GLU A 53 -8.58 -17.86 20.32
CA GLU A 53 -8.88 -18.46 21.62
C GLU A 53 -9.90 -19.59 21.47
N LYS A 54 -11.02 -19.32 20.78
CA LYS A 54 -12.12 -20.26 20.59
C LYS A 54 -11.75 -21.45 19.70
N GLN A 55 -11.09 -21.19 18.57
CA GLN A 55 -10.92 -22.18 17.52
C GLN A 55 -9.59 -22.93 17.58
N LEU A 56 -8.55 -22.34 18.16
CA LEU A 56 -7.21 -22.92 18.28
C LEU A 56 -6.84 -23.19 19.74
N LEU A 57 -6.72 -22.15 20.55
CA LEU A 57 -6.02 -22.22 21.83
C LEU A 57 -6.76 -23.08 22.87
N ASN A 58 -8.09 -22.96 22.95
CA ASN A 58 -8.93 -23.76 23.86
C ASN A 58 -9.04 -25.23 23.45
N LYS A 59 -8.57 -25.60 22.25
CA LYS A 59 -8.54 -27.00 21.76
C LYS A 59 -7.18 -27.67 22.00
N LEU A 60 -6.16 -26.96 22.49
CA LEU A 60 -4.86 -27.52 22.85
C LEU A 60 -4.94 -28.27 24.20
N THR A 61 -4.16 -29.34 24.34
CA THR A 61 -4.25 -30.24 25.50
C THR A 61 -3.19 -29.92 26.57
N ASP A 62 -3.64 -29.76 27.82
CA ASP A 62 -2.78 -29.55 29.01
C ASP A 62 -1.79 -28.37 28.86
N VAL A 63 -2.28 -27.28 28.28
CA VAL A 63 -1.51 -26.03 28.11
C VAL A 63 -1.90 -24.98 29.15
N ARG A 64 -0.91 -24.23 29.62
CA ARG A 64 -1.12 -22.92 30.23
C ARG A 64 -1.14 -21.87 29.13
N LEU A 65 -2.28 -21.20 28.98
CA LEU A 65 -2.42 -20.06 28.09
C LEU A 65 -2.03 -18.76 28.81
N VAL A 66 -1.22 -17.93 28.15
CA VAL A 66 -0.86 -16.59 28.62
C VAL A 66 -1.08 -15.59 27.50
N LYS A 67 -2.01 -14.66 27.72
CA LYS A 67 -2.30 -13.58 26.77
C LYS A 67 -1.34 -12.42 27.00
N ALA A 68 -0.49 -12.13 26.03
CA ALA A 68 0.53 -11.08 26.12
C ALA A 68 -0.10 -9.69 26.35
N ASP A 69 -1.22 -9.41 25.68
CA ASP A 69 -1.96 -8.15 25.81
C ASP A 69 -2.35 -7.80 27.25
N ASP A 70 -2.51 -8.79 28.14
CA ASP A 70 -2.84 -8.58 29.56
C ASP A 70 -1.66 -8.02 30.36
N TYR A 71 -0.44 -8.10 29.82
CA TYR A 71 0.81 -7.63 30.44
C TYR A 71 1.37 -6.38 29.75
N ALA A 72 0.71 -5.86 28.71
CA ALA A 72 0.99 -4.53 28.17
C ALA A 72 0.35 -3.45 29.07
N TYR A 73 0.86 -2.22 29.01
CA TYR A 73 0.20 -1.08 29.66
C TYR A 73 -1.28 -1.00 29.29
N ASP A 74 -2.11 -0.53 30.23
CA ASP A 74 -3.53 -0.30 29.97
C ASP A 74 -3.76 0.74 28.85
N ALA A 75 -5.00 0.80 28.37
CA ALA A 75 -5.35 1.64 27.22
C ALA A 75 -5.12 3.13 27.45
N GLU A 76 -5.31 3.62 28.69
CA GLU A 76 -5.11 5.03 29.03
C GLU A 76 -3.62 5.37 29.03
N THR A 77 -2.82 4.58 29.74
CA THR A 77 -1.37 4.74 29.82
C THR A 77 -0.72 4.65 28.44
N LEU A 78 -1.12 3.67 27.62
CA LEU A 78 -0.62 3.52 26.26
C LEU A 78 -1.01 4.72 25.38
N THR A 79 -2.28 5.15 25.42
CA THR A 79 -2.75 6.30 24.63
C THR A 79 -1.99 7.58 25.00
N ASN A 80 -1.75 7.81 26.29
CA ASN A 80 -0.94 8.93 26.77
C ASN A 80 0.51 8.87 26.27
N LYS A 81 1.11 7.68 26.20
CA LYS A 81 2.48 7.50 25.68
C LYS A 81 2.62 7.83 24.20
N ILE A 82 1.58 7.57 23.40
CA ILE A 82 1.60 7.78 21.94
C ILE A 82 0.99 9.11 21.50
N ALA A 83 0.36 9.86 22.39
CA ALA A 83 -0.27 11.15 22.07
C ALA A 83 0.65 12.10 21.27
N PRO A 84 1.96 12.22 21.56
CA PRO A 84 2.86 13.04 20.75
C PRO A 84 3.00 12.59 19.29
N ASN A 85 2.82 11.29 19.00
CA ASN A 85 2.86 10.76 17.64
C ASN A 85 1.54 10.97 16.90
N LEU A 86 0.41 10.92 17.61
CA LEU A 86 -0.87 11.08 16.94
C LEU A 86 -1.09 12.55 16.58
N THR A 87 -0.80 13.54 17.42
CA THR A 87 -1.19 14.96 17.18
C THR A 87 -2.72 15.16 17.13
N GLU A 88 -3.17 16.42 17.21
CA GLU A 88 -4.59 16.78 17.23
C GLU A 88 -5.28 16.73 15.85
N ASP A 89 -4.52 16.60 14.75
CA ASP A 89 -5.07 16.48 13.41
C ASP A 89 -5.99 15.23 13.31
N ARG A 90 -6.99 15.19 12.42
CA ARG A 90 -7.86 13.99 12.32
C ARG A 90 -7.16 12.84 11.58
N VAL A 91 -6.27 13.14 10.65
CA VAL A 91 -5.66 12.21 9.69
C VAL A 91 -4.16 12.08 9.89
N PHE A 92 -3.44 13.17 10.12
CA PHE A 92 -1.97 13.18 10.14
C PHE A 92 -1.38 12.99 11.54
N GLY A 93 -0.22 12.38 11.59
CA GLY A 93 0.60 12.20 12.78
C GLY A 93 2.08 12.20 12.43
N ILE A 94 2.91 11.84 13.40
CA ILE A 94 4.36 11.73 13.29
C ILE A 94 4.74 10.26 13.50
N MET A 95 5.55 9.71 12.59
CA MET A 95 5.99 8.32 12.64
C MET A 95 6.65 7.99 13.98
N SER A 96 6.13 6.98 14.67
CA SER A 96 6.69 6.55 15.95
C SER A 96 7.97 5.75 15.74
N HIS A 97 9.01 6.11 16.50
CA HIS A 97 10.25 5.33 16.62
C HIS A 97 10.22 4.32 17.76
N ALA A 98 9.09 4.21 18.47
CA ALA A 98 8.95 3.26 19.56
C ALA A 98 9.13 1.81 19.09
N THR A 99 9.45 0.96 20.04
CA THR A 99 9.45 -0.49 19.88
C THR A 99 8.31 -1.07 20.71
N LEU A 100 7.86 -2.27 20.36
CA LEU A 100 6.77 -2.89 21.11
C LEU A 100 7.14 -3.12 22.59
N ASP A 101 8.44 -3.34 22.88
CA ASP A 101 9.00 -3.43 24.24
C ASP A 101 8.69 -2.20 25.12
N ASP A 102 8.59 -1.00 24.54
CA ASP A 102 8.31 0.25 25.28
C ASP A 102 6.91 0.27 25.93
N PHE A 103 6.04 -0.66 25.53
CA PHE A 103 4.66 -0.77 25.98
C PHE A 103 4.41 -1.91 26.97
N TYR A 104 5.48 -2.60 27.38
CA TYR A 104 5.45 -3.69 28.32
C TYR A 104 6.25 -3.32 29.59
N PRO A 105 5.63 -3.31 30.79
CA PRO A 105 6.35 -2.98 32.03
C PRO A 105 7.43 -4.03 32.33
N ALA A 106 8.70 -3.63 32.25
CA ALA A 106 9.83 -4.56 32.35
C ALA A 106 9.82 -5.44 33.63
N TYR A 107 9.39 -4.89 34.76
CA TYR A 107 9.31 -5.66 36.02
C TYR A 107 8.25 -6.78 35.95
N GLU A 108 7.07 -6.48 35.39
CA GLU A 108 5.97 -7.45 35.27
C GLU A 108 6.33 -8.56 34.29
N VAL A 109 6.91 -8.18 33.14
CA VAL A 109 7.42 -9.15 32.15
C VAL A 109 8.46 -10.07 32.76
N GLN A 110 9.46 -9.53 33.47
CA GLN A 110 10.50 -10.35 34.12
C GLN A 110 9.94 -11.29 35.17
N GLN A 111 8.92 -10.86 35.92
CA GLN A 111 8.30 -11.71 36.93
C GLN A 111 7.49 -12.84 36.30
N LEU A 112 6.75 -12.54 35.22
CA LEU A 112 6.04 -13.54 34.45
C LEU A 112 7.00 -14.54 33.80
N GLN A 113 8.10 -14.08 33.21
CA GLN A 113 9.12 -14.95 32.61
C GLN A 113 9.71 -15.95 33.62
N LYS A 114 9.97 -15.52 34.85
CA LYS A 114 10.42 -16.41 35.93
C LYS A 114 9.37 -17.46 36.28
N ASP A 115 8.12 -17.04 36.41
CA ASP A 115 7.00 -17.95 36.69
C ASP A 115 6.78 -18.97 35.56
N LEU A 116 6.88 -18.55 34.30
CA LEU A 116 6.81 -19.43 33.13
C LEU A 116 7.99 -20.41 33.07
N ALA A 117 9.19 -20.01 33.48
CA ALA A 117 10.35 -20.90 33.52
C ALA A 117 10.18 -22.05 34.54
N GLU A 118 9.45 -21.82 35.63
CA GLU A 118 9.15 -22.80 36.68
C GLU A 118 7.90 -23.66 36.40
N GLU A 119 7.07 -23.25 35.43
CA GLU A 119 5.85 -23.97 35.05
C GLU A 119 6.18 -25.38 34.52
N LYS A 120 5.37 -26.37 34.92
CA LYS A 120 5.58 -27.78 34.53
C LYS A 120 4.75 -28.18 33.32
N ARG A 121 3.61 -27.52 33.10
CA ARG A 121 2.75 -27.74 31.94
C ARG A 121 3.39 -27.22 30.66
N LYS A 122 2.78 -27.59 29.53
CA LYS A 122 3.04 -26.97 28.22
C LYS A 122 2.58 -25.50 28.29
N ILE A 123 3.27 -24.58 27.61
CA ILE A 123 3.00 -23.14 27.70
C ILE A 123 2.71 -22.62 26.31
N VAL A 124 1.63 -21.85 26.18
CA VAL A 124 1.36 -21.06 24.97
C VAL A 124 1.23 -19.60 25.38
N VAL A 125 2.14 -18.77 24.88
CA VAL A 125 2.04 -17.31 25.00
C VAL A 125 1.49 -16.79 23.68
N TYR A 126 0.41 -16.01 23.70
CA TYR A 126 -0.24 -15.53 22.48
C TYR A 126 -0.66 -14.07 22.59
N GLY A 127 -0.84 -13.40 21.45
CA GLY A 127 -1.24 -12.00 21.38
C GLY A 127 -0.14 -11.09 20.82
N THR A 128 -0.42 -9.78 20.76
CA THR A 128 0.54 -8.81 20.23
C THR A 128 1.60 -8.52 21.28
N GLY A 129 2.84 -8.96 21.08
CA GLY A 129 3.93 -8.92 22.06
C GLY A 129 4.16 -10.24 22.80
N ALA A 130 3.59 -11.34 22.31
CA ALA A 130 3.89 -12.69 22.82
C ALA A 130 5.40 -13.00 22.78
N ALA A 131 6.10 -12.54 21.74
CA ALA A 131 7.55 -12.70 21.62
C ALA A 131 8.36 -11.81 22.58
N ILE A 132 7.76 -10.79 23.20
CA ILE A 132 8.41 -10.03 24.28
C ILE A 132 8.35 -10.84 25.57
N ILE A 133 7.19 -11.46 25.84
CA ILE A 133 6.98 -12.29 27.01
C ILE A 133 7.81 -13.59 26.92
N GLN A 134 7.77 -14.29 25.79
CA GLN A 134 8.49 -15.53 25.56
C GLN A 134 9.37 -15.40 24.28
N PRO A 135 10.56 -14.76 24.39
CA PRO A 135 11.43 -14.47 23.25
C PRO A 135 12.20 -15.67 22.69
N GLN A 136 12.31 -16.75 23.48
CA GLN A 136 13.01 -17.98 23.09
C GLN A 136 12.08 -19.18 23.27
N PRO A 137 11.01 -19.30 22.45
CA PRO A 137 10.14 -20.46 22.49
C PRO A 137 10.80 -21.66 21.80
N ASP A 138 10.25 -22.85 22.03
CA ASP A 138 10.58 -24.03 21.24
C ASP A 138 9.99 -23.98 19.83
N ILE A 139 8.89 -23.23 19.68
CA ILE A 139 8.15 -22.98 18.44
C ILE A 139 7.66 -21.54 18.42
N LEU A 140 7.96 -20.82 17.35
CA LEU A 140 7.40 -19.51 17.05
C LEU A 140 6.38 -19.61 15.90
N CYS A 141 5.10 -19.41 16.25
CA CYS A 141 4.03 -19.17 15.30
C CYS A 141 3.83 -17.65 15.14
N TYR A 142 3.62 -17.20 13.91
CA TYR A 142 3.33 -15.80 13.61
C TYR A 142 1.98 -15.68 12.89
N ALA A 143 0.98 -15.11 13.55
CA ALA A 143 -0.32 -14.82 12.96
C ALA A 143 -0.31 -13.45 12.28
N ASP A 144 -0.51 -13.45 10.97
CA ASP A 144 -0.42 -12.27 10.11
C ASP A 144 -1.75 -12.00 9.39
N LEU A 145 -1.91 -10.75 8.96
CA LEU A 145 -3.03 -10.27 8.17
C LEU A 145 -2.67 -8.98 7.43
N THR A 146 -3.40 -8.69 6.37
CA THR A 146 -3.21 -7.49 5.54
C THR A 146 -3.74 -6.25 6.24
N ARG A 147 -3.12 -5.10 5.97
CA ARG A 147 -3.62 -3.82 6.49
C ARG A 147 -5.01 -3.50 5.94
N TRP A 148 -5.31 -3.87 4.69
CA TRP A 148 -6.67 -3.79 4.17
C TRP A 148 -7.68 -4.58 4.99
N GLU A 149 -7.33 -5.79 5.44
CA GLU A 149 -8.18 -6.55 6.37
C GLU A 149 -8.35 -5.84 7.71
N ILE A 150 -7.27 -5.28 8.28
CA ILE A 150 -7.35 -4.48 9.51
C ILE A 150 -8.32 -3.30 9.35
N GLN A 151 -8.23 -2.57 8.22
CA GLN A 151 -9.12 -1.45 7.92
C GLN A 151 -10.59 -1.90 7.80
N LYS A 152 -10.87 -3.03 7.14
CA LYS A 152 -12.22 -3.62 7.10
C LYS A 152 -12.73 -3.97 8.50
N ARG A 153 -11.89 -4.51 9.37
CA ARG A 153 -12.25 -4.81 10.76
C ARG A 153 -12.52 -3.55 11.57
N TYR A 154 -11.76 -2.48 11.39
CA TYR A 154 -12.06 -1.17 12.00
C TYR A 154 -13.42 -0.65 11.57
N ARG A 155 -13.75 -0.74 10.27
CA ARG A 155 -15.07 -0.38 9.73
C ARG A 155 -16.19 -1.25 10.31
N ALA A 156 -15.90 -2.50 10.67
CA ALA A 156 -16.81 -3.42 11.35
C ALA A 156 -16.88 -3.24 12.88
N GLY A 157 -16.14 -2.27 13.45
CA GLY A 157 -16.19 -1.92 14.87
C GLY A 157 -15.06 -2.48 15.73
N MET A 158 -14.06 -3.15 15.16
CA MET A 158 -12.87 -3.59 15.92
C MET A 158 -12.13 -2.37 16.49
N PRO A 159 -11.68 -2.40 17.76
CA PRO A 159 -10.82 -1.37 18.32
C PRO A 159 -9.37 -1.53 17.84
N ASN A 160 -8.58 -0.46 18.01
CA ASN A 160 -7.13 -0.53 17.89
C ASN A 160 -6.51 -1.38 19.03
N TRP A 161 -5.26 -1.82 18.84
CA TRP A 161 -4.56 -2.62 19.85
C TRP A 161 -4.45 -1.85 21.16
N LYS A 162 -4.96 -2.44 22.25
CA LYS A 162 -4.98 -1.84 23.60
C LYS A 162 -5.54 -0.41 23.57
N ALA A 163 -6.67 -0.24 22.89
CA ALA A 163 -7.47 0.98 22.88
C ALA A 163 -8.93 0.67 23.25
N MET A 164 -9.65 1.66 23.78
CA MET A 164 -11.10 1.60 24.02
C MET A 164 -11.79 2.53 23.03
N ASN A 165 -11.66 2.25 21.73
CA ASN A 165 -12.05 3.15 20.66
C ASN A 165 -12.94 2.48 19.58
N GLU A 166 -13.75 1.49 19.97
CA GLU A 166 -14.65 0.75 19.07
C GLU A 166 -15.55 1.68 18.25
N GLN A 167 -16.04 2.75 18.88
CA GLN A 167 -16.95 3.75 18.31
C GLN A 167 -16.23 4.97 17.70
N GLU A 168 -14.90 4.98 17.70
CA GLU A 168 -14.13 6.10 17.13
C GLU A 168 -14.18 6.06 15.60
N ASP A 169 -14.09 7.25 15.01
CA ASP A 169 -13.97 7.46 13.57
C ASP A 169 -12.86 6.60 12.94
N ASN A 170 -13.17 5.99 11.79
CA ASN A 170 -12.24 5.08 11.12
C ASN A 170 -10.94 5.76 10.69
N LEU A 171 -10.95 7.05 10.33
CA LEU A 171 -9.71 7.76 9.95
C LEU A 171 -8.76 7.86 11.13
N LYS A 172 -9.26 8.10 12.34
CA LYS A 172 -8.44 8.12 13.56
C LYS A 172 -7.89 6.74 13.91
N LYS A 173 -8.67 5.67 13.69
CA LYS A 173 -8.18 4.29 13.86
C LYS A 173 -7.06 3.94 12.90
N VAL A 174 -7.21 4.31 11.63
CA VAL A 174 -6.19 4.13 10.58
C VAL A 174 -4.95 4.96 10.90
N LYS A 175 -5.11 6.22 11.31
CA LYS A 175 -4.03 7.09 11.76
C LYS A 175 -3.22 6.44 12.90
N ARG A 176 -3.89 5.90 13.92
CA ARG A 176 -3.21 5.16 15.00
C ARG A 176 -2.47 3.92 14.48
N GLY A 177 -3.08 3.17 13.57
CA GLY A 177 -2.42 2.04 12.90
C GLY A 177 -1.14 2.48 12.18
N TYR A 178 -1.27 3.46 11.28
CA TYR A 178 -0.25 3.90 10.34
C TYR A 178 0.97 4.55 11.00
N PHE A 179 0.76 5.44 11.97
CA PHE A 179 1.84 6.17 12.64
C PHE A 179 2.43 5.44 13.85
N PHE A 180 1.75 4.40 14.35
CA PHE A 180 2.14 3.71 15.57
C PHE A 180 2.07 2.18 15.48
N GLU A 181 0.87 1.57 15.49
CA GLU A 181 0.72 0.12 15.77
C GLU A 181 1.39 -0.75 14.71
N TRP A 182 1.18 -0.42 13.43
CA TRP A 182 1.76 -1.18 12.33
C TRP A 182 3.29 -1.03 12.32
N ARG A 183 3.81 0.15 12.67
CA ARG A 183 5.26 0.43 12.68
C ARG A 183 5.99 -0.35 13.75
N ILE A 184 5.45 -0.40 14.98
CA ILE A 184 6.09 -1.16 16.06
C ILE A 184 6.00 -2.68 15.80
N ALA A 185 4.89 -3.14 15.21
CA ALA A 185 4.69 -4.54 14.88
C ALA A 185 5.58 -4.99 13.71
N ASP A 186 5.73 -4.17 12.67
CA ASP A 186 6.64 -4.43 11.55
C ASP A 186 8.09 -4.56 12.03
N ARG A 187 8.54 -3.70 12.96
CA ARG A 187 9.88 -3.81 13.56
C ARG A 187 10.08 -5.12 14.32
N LEU A 188 9.07 -5.57 15.06
CA LEU A 188 9.15 -6.86 15.75
C LEU A 188 9.14 -8.01 14.74
N LYS A 189 8.25 -8.00 13.75
CA LYS A 189 8.16 -9.01 12.67
C LYS A 189 9.51 -9.19 11.96
N GLN A 190 10.21 -8.10 11.66
CA GLN A 190 11.54 -8.14 11.05
C GLN A 190 12.56 -8.88 11.91
N LYS A 191 12.57 -8.67 13.24
CA LYS A 191 13.47 -9.39 14.16
C LYS A 191 13.14 -10.89 14.27
N LEU A 192 11.88 -11.24 14.05
CA LEU A 192 11.38 -12.60 14.21
C LEU A 192 11.46 -13.45 12.94
N THR A 193 11.56 -12.82 11.76
CA THR A 193 11.40 -13.47 10.44
C THR A 193 12.16 -14.80 10.28
N ASP A 194 13.44 -14.84 10.66
CA ASP A 194 14.29 -16.03 10.51
C ASP A 194 13.98 -17.14 11.54
N GLN A 195 13.26 -16.78 12.61
CA GLN A 195 12.89 -17.66 13.71
C GLN A 195 11.47 -18.21 13.58
N ILE A 196 10.66 -17.71 12.64
CA ILE A 196 9.29 -18.18 12.44
C ILE A 196 9.34 -19.66 12.04
N ASP A 197 8.73 -20.52 12.85
CA ASP A 197 8.54 -21.94 12.56
C ASP A 197 7.24 -22.17 11.78
N TYR A 198 6.20 -21.36 12.05
CA TYR A 198 4.93 -21.40 11.32
C TYR A 198 4.38 -20.00 11.07
N LEU A 199 4.02 -19.71 9.82
CA LEU A 199 3.27 -18.51 9.47
C LEU A 199 1.78 -18.87 9.34
N ILE A 200 0.91 -18.06 9.94
CA ILE A 200 -0.54 -18.25 9.94
C ILE A 200 -1.21 -17.08 9.22
N ASP A 201 -1.93 -17.37 8.13
CA ASP A 201 -2.82 -16.43 7.43
C ASP A 201 -4.16 -16.36 8.15
N THR A 202 -4.48 -15.16 8.65
CA THR A 202 -5.73 -14.85 9.37
C THR A 202 -6.61 -13.84 8.65
N ASN A 203 -6.41 -13.63 7.35
CA ASN A 203 -7.14 -12.60 6.59
C ASN A 203 -8.65 -12.86 6.50
N VAL A 204 -9.05 -14.12 6.37
CA VAL A 204 -10.45 -14.51 6.19
C VAL A 204 -10.98 -15.15 7.47
N PRO A 205 -12.03 -14.59 8.10
CA PRO A 205 -12.63 -15.16 9.31
C PRO A 205 -12.99 -16.63 9.13
N GLU A 206 -12.69 -17.43 10.16
CA GLU A 206 -12.89 -18.88 10.25
C GLU A 206 -12.15 -19.73 9.19
N GLN A 207 -11.36 -19.12 8.31
CA GLN A 207 -10.61 -19.79 7.24
C GLN A 207 -9.10 -19.65 7.41
N VAL A 208 -8.63 -19.98 8.62
CA VAL A 208 -7.21 -19.98 8.95
C VAL A 208 -6.44 -20.94 8.07
N LYS A 209 -5.21 -20.53 7.70
CA LYS A 209 -4.27 -21.41 7.02
C LYS A 209 -2.88 -21.20 7.60
N MET A 210 -2.07 -22.23 7.55
CA MET A 210 -0.71 -22.21 8.08
C MET A 210 0.26 -22.82 7.08
N VAL A 211 1.48 -22.32 7.04
CA VAL A 211 2.60 -22.88 6.30
C VAL A 211 3.84 -22.91 7.19
N ASP A 212 4.69 -23.91 6.99
CA ASP A 212 5.96 -23.98 7.71
C ASP A 212 6.87 -22.80 7.31
N GLY A 213 7.65 -22.32 8.27
CA GLY A 213 8.44 -21.10 8.12
C GLY A 213 9.56 -21.24 7.09
N ALA A 214 10.10 -22.45 6.88
CA ALA A 214 11.12 -22.67 5.86
C ALA A 214 10.54 -22.49 4.46
N SER A 215 9.40 -23.10 4.18
CA SER A 215 8.66 -22.93 2.93
C SER A 215 8.21 -21.49 2.70
N TYR A 216 7.77 -20.79 3.75
CA TYR A 216 7.45 -19.36 3.68
C TYR A 216 8.66 -18.54 3.22
N ARG A 217 9.83 -18.72 3.83
CA ARG A 217 11.04 -17.98 3.43
C ARG A 217 11.48 -18.32 2.00
N ILE A 218 11.40 -19.59 1.59
CA ILE A 218 11.67 -20.01 0.20
C ILE A 218 10.70 -19.34 -0.77
N ALA A 219 9.42 -19.19 -0.40
CA ALA A 219 8.46 -18.49 -1.24
C ALA A 219 8.85 -17.02 -1.44
N LEU A 220 9.32 -16.33 -0.40
CA LEU A 220 9.82 -14.94 -0.53
C LEU A 220 11.04 -14.83 -1.46
N ASP A 221 11.95 -15.80 -1.38
CA ASP A 221 13.09 -15.88 -2.31
C ASP A 221 12.62 -16.07 -3.76
N GLN A 222 11.64 -16.93 -4.00
CA GLN A 222 11.08 -17.14 -5.34
C GLN A 222 10.39 -15.90 -5.90
N ILE A 223 9.70 -15.10 -5.08
CA ILE A 223 8.96 -13.90 -5.52
C ILE A 223 9.92 -12.89 -6.16
N VAL A 224 11.10 -12.69 -5.59
CA VAL A 224 12.06 -11.67 -6.08
C VAL A 224 12.85 -12.11 -7.32
N GLU A 225 12.65 -13.33 -7.80
CA GLU A 225 13.33 -13.88 -8.99
C GLU A 225 12.47 -13.80 -10.26
N GLN A 226 11.26 -13.25 -10.19
CA GLN A 226 10.30 -13.22 -11.29
C GLN A 226 9.38 -11.99 -11.22
N PRO A 227 8.71 -11.61 -12.33
CA PRO A 227 7.58 -10.68 -12.28
C PRO A 227 6.47 -11.21 -11.37
N PHE A 228 5.79 -10.31 -10.68
CA PHE A 228 4.63 -10.65 -9.87
C PHE A 228 3.62 -9.50 -9.81
N ARG A 229 2.38 -9.84 -9.45
CA ARG A 229 1.31 -8.88 -9.17
C ARG A 229 0.91 -8.94 -7.70
N LEU A 230 0.45 -7.80 -7.21
CA LEU A 230 -0.18 -7.68 -5.91
C LEU A 230 -1.65 -8.07 -6.03
N VAL A 231 -2.29 -8.51 -4.94
CA VAL A 231 -3.75 -8.67 -4.91
C VAL A 231 -4.36 -7.27 -4.80
N PRO A 232 -5.10 -6.81 -5.84
CA PRO A 232 -5.68 -5.48 -5.82
C PRO A 232 -6.92 -5.44 -4.93
N TYR A 233 -7.27 -4.25 -4.46
CA TYR A 233 -8.60 -3.99 -3.91
C TYR A 233 -9.17 -2.68 -4.45
N PHE A 234 -10.50 -2.61 -4.45
CA PHE A 234 -11.27 -1.52 -5.02
C PHE A 234 -12.20 -0.95 -3.96
N ASP A 235 -12.28 0.37 -3.86
CA ASP A 235 -13.13 1.04 -2.86
C ASP A 235 -13.98 2.14 -3.50
N ALA A 236 -15.14 2.36 -2.89
CA ALA A 236 -16.05 3.41 -3.31
C ALA A 236 -15.50 4.78 -2.91
N SER A 237 -15.91 5.82 -3.63
CA SER A 237 -15.63 7.20 -3.25
C SER A 237 -16.82 8.11 -3.57
N VAL A 238 -16.84 9.31 -2.97
CA VAL A 238 -17.87 10.33 -3.24
C VAL A 238 -17.83 10.87 -4.67
N TRP A 239 -16.74 10.62 -5.39
CA TRP A 239 -16.53 11.03 -6.78
C TRP A 239 -16.47 9.84 -7.74
N GLY A 240 -16.60 8.62 -7.22
CA GLY A 240 -16.23 7.39 -7.91
C GLY A 240 -17.08 7.11 -9.15
N GLY A 241 -16.45 6.46 -10.11
CA GLY A 241 -17.00 6.18 -11.42
C GLY A 241 -17.48 4.75 -11.61
N GLN A 242 -17.71 4.42 -12.88
CA GLN A 242 -18.27 3.16 -13.35
C GLN A 242 -17.36 2.42 -14.33
N TRP A 243 -16.23 3.01 -14.75
CA TRP A 243 -15.38 2.43 -15.77
C TRP A 243 -14.69 1.16 -15.26
N MET A 244 -14.06 1.22 -14.09
CA MET A 244 -13.39 0.04 -13.49
C MET A 244 -14.39 -1.09 -13.24
N LYS A 245 -15.62 -0.73 -12.85
CA LYS A 245 -16.70 -1.69 -12.64
C LYS A 245 -16.98 -2.53 -13.90
N GLN A 246 -16.97 -1.89 -15.06
CA GLN A 246 -17.25 -2.52 -16.35
C GLN A 246 -16.01 -3.23 -16.91
N GLU A 247 -14.89 -2.53 -16.99
CA GLU A 247 -13.66 -3.03 -17.63
C GLU A 247 -12.96 -4.13 -16.81
N PHE A 248 -13.00 -4.04 -15.47
CA PHE A 248 -12.42 -5.06 -14.60
C PHE A 248 -13.45 -6.07 -14.08
N ASN A 249 -14.70 -5.97 -14.53
CA ASN A 249 -15.80 -6.87 -14.15
C ASN A 249 -15.95 -7.00 -12.62
N LEU A 250 -15.97 -5.86 -11.93
CA LEU A 250 -16.13 -5.79 -10.47
C LEU A 250 -17.58 -6.07 -10.06
N ASP A 251 -17.82 -6.21 -8.75
CA ASP A 251 -19.16 -6.48 -8.20
C ASP A 251 -20.17 -5.41 -8.68
N PRO A 252 -21.20 -5.82 -9.44
CA PRO A 252 -22.18 -4.91 -10.03
C PRO A 252 -23.11 -4.27 -9.00
N ASP A 253 -23.21 -4.81 -7.79
CA ASP A 253 -24.10 -4.33 -6.74
C ASP A 253 -23.52 -3.14 -5.96
N LYS A 254 -22.21 -2.87 -6.08
CA LYS A 254 -21.59 -1.65 -5.53
C LYS A 254 -22.03 -0.43 -6.31
N GLU A 255 -22.31 0.67 -5.61
CA GLU A 255 -22.76 1.92 -6.24
C GLU A 255 -21.73 2.48 -7.23
N ASN A 256 -20.46 2.57 -6.81
CA ASN A 256 -19.34 3.02 -7.64
C ASN A 256 -18.02 2.40 -7.15
N TYR A 257 -16.97 2.60 -7.95
CA TYR A 257 -15.59 2.42 -7.53
C TYR A 257 -14.80 3.67 -7.92
N GLY A 258 -14.27 4.38 -6.93
CA GLY A 258 -13.42 5.54 -7.19
C GLY A 258 -11.94 5.18 -7.16
N TRP A 259 -11.56 4.28 -6.25
CA TRP A 259 -10.17 3.91 -6.03
C TRP A 259 -9.92 2.46 -6.43
N ALA A 260 -8.81 2.20 -7.12
CA ALA A 260 -8.17 0.89 -7.09
C ALA A 260 -6.75 0.99 -6.57
N PHE A 261 -6.44 0.15 -5.60
CA PHE A 261 -5.10 -0.04 -5.10
C PHE A 261 -4.54 -1.29 -5.79
N ASP A 262 -3.90 -1.09 -6.95
CA ASP A 262 -3.20 -2.13 -7.73
C ASP A 262 -1.78 -1.63 -8.01
N GLY A 263 -0.89 -1.79 -7.01
CA GLY A 263 0.45 -1.22 -7.05
C GLY A 263 0.85 -0.42 -5.81
N VAL A 264 0.29 -0.75 -4.64
CA VAL A 264 0.57 -0.10 -3.35
C VAL A 264 1.06 -1.15 -2.33
N PRO A 265 2.33 -1.57 -2.34
CA PRO A 265 2.83 -2.65 -1.48
C PRO A 265 2.56 -2.45 0.01
N GLU A 266 2.48 -1.21 0.48
CA GLU A 266 2.12 -0.84 1.85
C GLU A 266 0.71 -1.26 2.27
N GLU A 267 -0.22 -1.42 1.32
CA GLU A 267 -1.64 -1.73 1.56
C GLU A 267 -2.07 -3.08 0.96
N ASN A 268 -1.43 -3.50 -0.14
CA ASN A 268 -1.77 -4.72 -0.85
C ASN A 268 -1.16 -5.98 -0.23
N SER A 269 -1.59 -7.12 -0.75
CA SER A 269 -1.17 -8.46 -0.34
C SER A 269 -0.56 -9.25 -1.49
N LEU A 270 0.01 -10.41 -1.15
CA LEU A 270 0.44 -11.43 -2.09
C LEU A 270 -0.29 -12.74 -1.75
N CYS A 271 -0.85 -13.39 -2.76
CA CYS A 271 -1.47 -14.71 -2.61
C CYS A 271 -0.48 -15.79 -3.07
N LEU A 272 0.03 -16.58 -2.13
CA LEU A 272 1.00 -17.65 -2.38
C LEU A 272 0.26 -19.00 -2.49
N ASP A 273 0.38 -19.67 -3.63
CA ASP A 273 -0.25 -20.98 -3.84
C ASP A 273 0.75 -22.11 -3.64
N PHE A 274 0.66 -22.76 -2.47
CA PHE A 274 1.41 -23.97 -2.13
C PHE A 274 0.59 -25.21 -2.52
N ALA A 275 0.62 -25.56 -3.79
CA ALA A 275 -0.05 -26.75 -4.34
C ALA A 275 -1.55 -26.86 -3.94
N GLY A 276 -2.28 -25.75 -4.00
CA GLY A 276 -3.69 -25.63 -3.67
C GLY A 276 -3.99 -25.11 -2.26
N THR A 277 -2.96 -24.82 -1.44
CA THR A 277 -3.13 -24.04 -0.21
C THR A 277 -2.72 -22.59 -0.45
N LYS A 278 -3.71 -21.69 -0.50
CA LYS A 278 -3.52 -20.27 -0.81
C LYS A 278 -3.31 -19.47 0.47
N ILE A 279 -2.06 -19.09 0.76
CA ILE A 279 -1.69 -18.27 1.91
C ILE A 279 -1.59 -16.82 1.46
N GLU A 280 -2.37 -15.94 2.09
CA GLU A 280 -2.33 -14.51 1.77
C GLU A 280 -1.50 -13.75 2.81
N ILE A 281 -0.48 -13.02 2.35
CA ILE A 281 0.45 -12.27 3.20
C ILE A 281 0.49 -10.79 2.82
N PRO A 282 0.77 -9.87 3.75
CA PRO A 282 1.09 -8.48 3.39
C PRO A 282 2.23 -8.41 2.38
N ALA A 283 2.11 -7.59 1.34
CA ALA A 283 3.19 -7.41 0.37
C ALA A 283 4.44 -6.78 1.02
N LEU A 284 4.27 -5.98 2.08
CA LEU A 284 5.37 -5.49 2.90
C LEU A 284 6.28 -6.58 3.48
N ASN A 285 5.81 -7.82 3.60
CA ASN A 285 6.67 -8.91 4.06
C ASN A 285 7.84 -9.12 3.08
N VAL A 286 7.62 -9.10 1.76
CA VAL A 286 8.73 -9.23 0.80
C VAL A 286 9.60 -7.97 0.75
N VAL A 287 9.00 -6.78 0.89
CA VAL A 287 9.74 -5.50 0.93
C VAL A 287 10.71 -5.47 2.11
N HIS A 288 10.26 -5.85 3.30
CA HIS A 288 11.09 -5.84 4.51
C HIS A 288 12.10 -6.99 4.57
N GLN A 289 11.73 -8.17 4.07
CA GLN A 289 12.51 -9.40 4.26
C GLN A 289 13.44 -9.71 3.08
N ARG A 290 13.19 -9.13 1.89
CA ARG A 290 14.05 -9.23 0.69
C ARG A 290 14.30 -7.87 -0.01
N PRO A 291 14.60 -6.78 0.74
CA PRO A 291 14.68 -5.44 0.18
C PRO A 291 15.73 -5.30 -0.92
N ILE A 292 16.90 -5.92 -0.76
CA ILE A 292 18.00 -5.77 -1.73
C ILE A 292 17.70 -6.47 -3.05
N ALA A 293 17.11 -7.67 -3.03
CA ALA A 293 16.76 -8.40 -4.23
C ALA A 293 15.55 -7.78 -4.95
N LEU A 294 14.58 -7.26 -4.19
CA LEU A 294 13.41 -6.59 -4.73
C LEU A 294 13.74 -5.20 -5.28
N LEU A 295 14.23 -4.30 -4.41
CA LEU A 295 14.38 -2.87 -4.68
C LEU A 295 15.70 -2.55 -5.40
N GLY A 296 16.73 -3.37 -5.19
CA GLY A 296 18.11 -3.05 -5.55
C GLY A 296 18.83 -2.23 -4.48
N LYS A 297 20.17 -2.34 -4.46
CA LYS A 297 21.02 -1.69 -3.44
C LYS A 297 20.88 -0.17 -3.41
N LYS A 298 20.70 0.47 -4.56
CA LYS A 298 20.63 1.94 -4.66
C LYS A 298 19.33 2.49 -4.09
N VAL A 299 18.22 1.84 -4.43
CA VAL A 299 16.90 2.19 -3.91
C VAL A 299 16.87 1.96 -2.40
N GLN A 300 17.34 0.81 -1.93
CA GLN A 300 17.40 0.50 -0.50
C GLN A 300 18.30 1.48 0.26
N ALA A 301 19.45 1.89 -0.29
CA ALA A 301 20.33 2.86 0.37
C ALA A 301 19.69 4.25 0.50
N ARG A 302 18.77 4.61 -0.41
CA ARG A 302 18.09 5.91 -0.43
C ARG A 302 16.84 5.94 0.43
N PHE A 303 16.05 4.87 0.45
CA PHE A 303 14.72 4.84 1.08
C PHE A 303 14.60 3.82 2.23
N GLY A 304 15.67 3.07 2.51
CA GLY A 304 15.61 1.94 3.44
C GLY A 304 14.77 0.80 2.87
N ASN A 305 14.06 0.08 3.74
CA ASN A 305 13.20 -1.03 3.34
C ASN A 305 11.76 -0.54 3.05
N GLU A 306 11.63 0.56 2.32
CA GLU A 306 10.34 1.12 1.87
C GLU A 306 10.22 0.99 0.36
N PHE A 307 9.00 0.78 -0.14
CA PHE A 307 8.75 0.70 -1.58
C PHE A 307 8.37 2.10 -2.09
N PRO A 308 9.22 2.76 -2.91
CA PRO A 308 9.12 4.20 -3.12
C PRO A 308 8.19 4.61 -4.28
N ILE A 309 7.57 3.65 -4.97
CA ILE A 309 6.72 3.87 -6.16
C ILE A 309 5.34 3.29 -5.90
N ARG A 310 4.30 4.06 -6.19
CA ARG A 310 2.91 3.66 -6.07
C ARG A 310 2.19 3.85 -7.40
N PHE A 311 1.39 2.85 -7.78
CA PHE A 311 0.40 2.94 -8.84
C PHE A 311 -1.00 2.76 -8.22
N ASP A 312 -1.92 3.63 -8.58
CA ASP A 312 -3.33 3.52 -8.21
C ASP A 312 -4.25 4.12 -9.26
N TYR A 313 -5.52 3.72 -9.21
CA TYR A 313 -6.53 4.19 -10.14
C TYR A 313 -7.46 5.19 -9.48
N LEU A 314 -7.71 6.28 -10.19
CA LEU A 314 -8.76 7.25 -9.89
C LEU A 314 -9.78 7.21 -11.02
N ASP A 315 -10.95 6.65 -10.77
CA ASP A 315 -12.06 6.58 -11.74
C ASP A 315 -13.15 7.59 -11.39
N THR A 316 -13.32 8.59 -12.26
CA THR A 316 -14.38 9.61 -12.19
C THR A 316 -15.43 9.47 -13.29
N VAL A 317 -15.45 8.35 -14.04
CA VAL A 317 -16.35 8.13 -15.18
C VAL A 317 -17.80 7.99 -14.75
N GLY A 318 -18.63 8.98 -15.12
CA GLY A 318 -20.01 9.09 -14.61
C GLY A 318 -20.09 9.58 -13.15
N GLY A 319 -18.97 9.96 -12.55
CA GLY A 319 -18.84 10.54 -11.23
C GLY A 319 -18.62 12.05 -11.28
N GLY A 320 -17.70 12.56 -10.45
CA GLY A 320 -17.38 13.98 -10.39
C GLY A 320 -15.90 14.23 -10.11
N ASN A 321 -15.56 15.49 -9.84
CA ASN A 321 -14.18 15.88 -9.55
C ASN A 321 -13.63 15.18 -8.30
N LEU A 322 -12.32 14.90 -8.27
CA LEU A 322 -11.60 14.63 -7.03
C LEU A 322 -11.64 15.85 -6.09
N SER A 323 -11.09 15.77 -4.88
CA SER A 323 -10.91 16.98 -4.07
C SER A 323 -9.85 17.88 -4.69
N LEU A 324 -10.03 19.21 -4.61
CA LEU A 324 -8.95 20.16 -4.88
C LEU A 324 -7.93 20.05 -3.74
N GLN A 325 -6.68 19.79 -4.08
CA GLN A 325 -5.68 19.37 -3.10
C GLN A 325 -4.27 19.84 -3.45
N VAL A 326 -3.36 19.71 -2.49
CA VAL A 326 -1.92 19.93 -2.64
C VAL A 326 -1.16 18.95 -1.76
N HIS A 327 0.00 18.48 -2.23
CA HIS A 327 0.93 17.68 -1.44
C HIS A 327 1.98 18.57 -0.76
N PRO A 328 2.47 18.18 0.44
CA PRO A 328 3.46 18.97 1.15
C PRO A 328 4.77 19.07 0.36
N ARG A 329 5.39 20.25 0.38
CA ARG A 329 6.77 20.42 -0.07
C ARG A 329 7.73 19.63 0.82
N VAL A 330 8.91 19.32 0.27
CA VAL A 330 9.92 18.49 0.94
C VAL A 330 10.36 19.09 2.27
N ASP A 331 10.62 20.40 2.33
CA ASP A 331 11.00 21.10 3.56
C ASP A 331 9.89 21.03 4.61
N TYR A 332 8.64 21.20 4.19
CA TYR A 332 7.48 21.15 5.07
C TYR A 332 7.24 19.77 5.66
N ILE A 333 7.25 18.72 4.84
CA ILE A 333 6.98 17.35 5.33
C ILE A 333 8.08 16.87 6.29
N GLN A 334 9.32 17.29 6.05
CA GLN A 334 10.46 17.02 6.93
C GLN A 334 10.30 17.71 8.28
N ASP A 335 10.01 19.02 8.29
CA ASP A 335 9.86 19.80 9.52
C ASP A 335 8.64 19.38 10.35
N LYS A 336 7.48 19.20 9.70
CA LYS A 336 6.20 18.97 10.40
C LYS A 336 5.92 17.51 10.74
N PHE A 337 6.33 16.58 9.88
CA PHE A 337 5.94 15.17 10.01
C PHE A 337 7.13 14.21 10.12
N GLY A 338 8.36 14.70 9.97
CA GLY A 338 9.59 13.90 10.08
C GLY A 338 9.80 12.92 8.92
N MET A 339 9.10 13.11 7.79
CA MET A 339 9.25 12.26 6.61
C MET A 339 10.47 12.70 5.80
N THR A 340 11.22 11.74 5.24
CA THR A 340 12.47 12.02 4.52
C THR A 340 12.25 12.50 3.08
N TYR A 341 11.08 12.22 2.51
CA TYR A 341 10.63 12.60 1.18
C TYR A 341 9.11 12.81 1.20
N THR A 342 8.57 13.38 0.12
CA THR A 342 7.15 13.74 0.00
C THR A 342 6.50 13.01 -1.17
N GLN A 343 5.17 13.05 -1.21
CA GLN A 343 4.40 12.65 -2.39
C GLN A 343 4.58 13.71 -3.47
N ASN A 344 5.39 13.39 -4.48
CA ASN A 344 5.18 13.94 -5.81
C ASN A 344 4.42 12.89 -6.62
N GLU A 345 3.57 13.33 -7.54
CA GLU A 345 2.76 12.43 -8.33
C GLU A 345 2.67 12.85 -9.79
N SER A 346 2.04 12.01 -10.58
CA SER A 346 1.67 12.33 -11.95
C SER A 346 0.40 11.60 -12.32
N TYR A 347 -0.38 12.22 -13.20
CA TYR A 347 -1.60 11.64 -13.74
C TYR A 347 -1.34 11.15 -15.15
N TYR A 348 -1.25 9.83 -15.32
CA TYR A 348 -1.31 9.20 -16.62
C TYR A 348 -2.77 8.94 -16.98
N ILE A 349 -3.24 9.54 -18.08
CA ILE A 349 -4.65 9.44 -18.46
C ILE A 349 -4.90 8.12 -19.18
N LEU A 350 -5.43 7.14 -18.47
CA LEU A 350 -5.73 5.82 -19.01
C LEU A 350 -7.02 5.84 -19.86
N GLN A 351 -8.01 6.64 -19.47
CA GLN A 351 -9.25 6.83 -20.22
C GLN A 351 -9.72 8.27 -20.09
N ALA A 352 -10.22 8.84 -21.19
CA ALA A 352 -10.81 10.18 -21.23
C ALA A 352 -12.07 10.20 -22.11
N GLY A 353 -13.13 10.85 -21.61
CA GLY A 353 -14.31 11.25 -22.36
C GLY A 353 -14.26 12.71 -22.82
N GLU A 354 -15.35 13.21 -23.38
CA GLU A 354 -15.43 14.58 -23.91
C GLU A 354 -15.30 15.68 -22.84
N LYS A 355 -15.65 15.37 -21.58
CA LYS A 355 -15.59 16.30 -20.45
C LYS A 355 -14.35 16.13 -19.58
N SER A 356 -13.43 15.25 -19.96
CA SER A 356 -12.24 14.97 -19.17
C SER A 356 -11.35 16.18 -19.08
N THR A 357 -11.03 16.55 -17.83
CA THR A 357 -10.17 17.67 -17.52
C THR A 357 -9.23 17.35 -16.38
N ILE A 358 -8.20 18.18 -16.22
CA ILE A 358 -7.35 18.25 -15.05
C ILE A 358 -7.27 19.69 -14.59
N TYR A 359 -7.41 19.89 -13.28
CA TYR A 359 -7.05 21.15 -12.63
C TYR A 359 -5.58 21.07 -12.23
N LEU A 360 -4.77 22.05 -12.64
CA LEU A 360 -3.31 21.99 -12.46
C LEU A 360 -2.70 23.39 -12.35
N GLY A 361 -2.21 23.73 -11.15
CA GLY A 361 -1.63 25.03 -10.84
C GLY A 361 -2.65 26.17 -10.81
N VAL A 362 -2.15 27.37 -10.50
CA VAL A 362 -2.97 28.58 -10.37
C VAL A 362 -3.00 29.39 -11.67
N LYS A 363 -4.00 30.27 -11.82
CA LYS A 363 -4.01 31.23 -12.92
C LYS A 363 -2.95 32.32 -12.71
N GLU A 364 -2.40 32.83 -13.80
CA GLU A 364 -1.48 33.99 -13.77
C GLU A 364 -2.03 35.14 -12.91
N GLY A 365 -1.18 35.70 -12.06
CA GLY A 365 -1.54 36.81 -11.15
C GLY A 365 -2.43 36.39 -9.97
N THR A 366 -2.58 35.10 -9.69
CA THR A 366 -3.28 34.63 -8.48
C THR A 366 -2.49 35.00 -7.23
N GLU A 367 -3.06 35.89 -6.43
CA GLU A 367 -2.54 36.23 -5.10
C GLU A 367 -2.94 35.14 -4.09
N LYS A 368 -1.93 34.52 -3.46
CA LYS A 368 -2.12 33.41 -2.52
C LYS A 368 -3.07 33.76 -1.36
N ALA A 369 -2.93 34.95 -0.79
CA ALA A 369 -3.79 35.40 0.30
C ALA A 369 -5.26 35.49 -0.13
N GLU A 370 -5.55 36.01 -1.32
CA GLU A 370 -6.92 36.07 -1.84
C GLU A 370 -7.50 34.67 -2.10
N LEU A 371 -6.70 33.76 -2.66
CA LEU A 371 -7.08 32.36 -2.87
C LEU A 371 -7.52 31.69 -1.56
N PHE A 372 -6.71 31.81 -0.51
CA PHE A 372 -7.00 31.17 0.78
C PHE A 372 -8.13 31.87 1.56
N ASP A 373 -8.32 33.18 1.39
CA ASP A 373 -9.50 33.87 1.92
C ASP A 373 -10.80 33.32 1.31
N GLU A 374 -10.83 33.05 0.00
CA GLU A 374 -12.01 32.46 -0.65
C GLU A 374 -12.22 30.98 -0.26
N LEU A 375 -11.15 30.19 -0.11
CA LEU A 375 -11.23 28.81 0.39
C LEU A 375 -11.80 28.76 1.81
N ARG A 376 -11.34 29.64 2.71
CA ARG A 376 -11.85 29.76 4.09
C ARG A 376 -13.30 30.22 4.17
N LYS A 377 -13.78 30.99 3.19
CA LYS A 377 -15.22 31.28 3.07
C LYS A 377 -15.98 30.03 2.66
N ALA A 378 -15.49 29.29 1.67
CA ALA A 378 -16.13 28.08 1.17
C ALA A 378 -16.23 26.97 2.24
N GLU A 379 -15.22 26.84 3.11
CA GLU A 379 -15.22 25.90 4.23
C GLU A 379 -16.40 26.10 5.19
N LYS A 380 -16.92 27.32 5.32
CA LYS A 380 -18.08 27.62 6.18
C LYS A 380 -19.41 27.06 5.63
N GLY A 381 -19.43 26.67 4.35
CA GLY A 381 -20.51 25.89 3.74
C GLY A 381 -21.64 26.68 3.07
N ASP A 382 -21.61 28.01 3.08
CA ASP A 382 -22.63 28.89 2.45
C ASP A 382 -22.10 29.62 1.19
N TYR A 383 -20.92 29.24 0.72
CA TYR A 383 -20.21 29.90 -0.36
C TYR A 383 -19.53 28.88 -1.27
N ARG A 384 -19.77 28.98 -2.59
CA ARG A 384 -19.02 28.20 -3.59
C ARG A 384 -17.70 28.89 -3.88
N PHE A 385 -16.60 28.16 -3.68
CA PHE A 385 -15.28 28.60 -4.10
C PHE A 385 -15.26 28.90 -5.62
N PRO A 386 -14.84 30.10 -6.07
CA PRO A 386 -14.85 30.48 -7.47
C PRO A 386 -13.58 29.96 -8.15
N ASP A 387 -13.49 28.63 -8.30
CA ASP A 387 -12.34 27.93 -8.85
C ASP A 387 -11.92 28.47 -10.23
N GLU A 388 -12.89 28.89 -11.05
CA GLU A 388 -12.62 29.42 -12.39
C GLU A 388 -11.83 30.74 -12.38
N LYS A 389 -11.80 31.46 -11.26
CA LYS A 389 -10.97 32.67 -11.09
C LYS A 389 -9.51 32.32 -10.81
N TYR A 390 -9.25 31.23 -10.06
CA TYR A 390 -7.94 31.02 -9.44
C TYR A 390 -7.18 29.81 -9.96
N ILE A 391 -7.86 28.78 -10.46
CA ILE A 391 -7.23 27.49 -10.78
C ILE A 391 -7.30 27.26 -12.29
N ASN A 392 -6.22 26.76 -12.89
CA ASN A 392 -6.27 26.35 -14.28
C ASN A 392 -7.10 25.07 -14.44
N CYS A 393 -7.75 24.91 -15.58
CA CYS A 393 -8.46 23.70 -15.95
C CYS A 393 -8.18 23.39 -17.42
N PHE A 394 -7.53 22.26 -17.70
CA PHE A 394 -7.10 21.86 -19.02
C PHE A 394 -7.87 20.61 -19.48
N PRO A 395 -8.27 20.52 -20.77
CA PRO A 395 -8.80 19.29 -21.31
C PRO A 395 -7.70 18.23 -21.40
N VAL A 396 -8.07 16.96 -21.22
CA VAL A 396 -7.13 15.83 -21.28
C VAL A 396 -7.57 14.79 -22.29
N LYS A 397 -6.63 13.99 -22.79
CA LYS A 397 -6.85 12.88 -23.72
C LYS A 397 -6.22 11.61 -23.19
N LYS A 398 -6.72 10.47 -23.67
CA LYS A 398 -6.08 9.17 -23.43
C LYS A 398 -4.59 9.26 -23.82
N HIS A 399 -3.73 8.77 -22.94
CA HIS A 399 -2.28 8.80 -23.04
C HIS A 399 -1.61 10.17 -22.85
N ASP A 400 -2.33 11.21 -22.44
CA ASP A 400 -1.69 12.38 -21.84
C ASP A 400 -1.06 12.00 -20.48
N HIS A 401 -0.02 12.71 -20.08
CA HIS A 401 0.68 12.51 -18.81
C HIS A 401 1.06 13.86 -18.20
N TYR A 402 0.53 14.12 -17.00
CA TYR A 402 0.71 15.38 -16.28
C TYR A 402 1.57 15.18 -15.04
N SER A 403 2.68 15.91 -14.92
CA SER A 403 3.49 15.92 -13.70
C SER A 403 2.86 16.83 -12.64
N ILE A 404 2.92 16.40 -11.38
CA ILE A 404 2.34 17.10 -10.23
C ILE A 404 3.40 17.11 -9.11
N PRO A 405 4.43 17.96 -9.24
CA PRO A 405 5.42 18.11 -8.18
C PRO A 405 4.77 18.73 -6.94
N ALA A 406 5.33 18.44 -5.76
CA ALA A 406 4.83 18.93 -4.49
C ALA A 406 4.67 20.46 -4.46
N GLY A 407 3.61 20.93 -3.79
CA GLY A 407 3.20 22.33 -3.81
C GLY A 407 2.29 22.73 -4.99
N THR A 408 2.09 21.86 -5.99
CA THR A 408 1.12 22.08 -7.07
C THR A 408 -0.31 21.88 -6.58
N ILE A 409 -1.15 22.91 -6.68
CA ILE A 409 -2.60 22.76 -6.46
C ILE A 409 -3.22 22.03 -7.65
N HIS A 410 -3.96 20.96 -7.42
CA HIS A 410 -4.46 20.11 -8.51
C HIS A 410 -5.74 19.35 -8.13
N CYS A 411 -6.41 18.81 -9.16
CA CYS A 411 -7.58 17.94 -9.03
C CYS A 411 -7.84 17.20 -10.35
N GLY A 412 -8.12 15.89 -10.30
CA GLY A 412 -8.68 15.17 -11.45
C GLY A 412 -10.12 15.60 -11.71
N GLY A 413 -10.44 15.90 -12.97
CA GLY A 413 -11.79 16.26 -13.42
C GLY A 413 -12.71 15.05 -13.60
N PRO A 414 -13.94 15.26 -14.10
CA PRO A 414 -14.91 14.20 -14.29
C PRO A 414 -14.57 13.35 -15.52
N ASP A 415 -15.31 12.25 -15.72
CA ASP A 415 -15.25 11.44 -16.95
C ASP A 415 -13.84 10.92 -17.31
N THR A 416 -12.97 10.75 -16.32
CA THR A 416 -11.55 10.43 -16.51
C THR A 416 -11.15 9.20 -15.69
N VAL A 417 -10.29 8.35 -16.24
CA VAL A 417 -9.58 7.33 -15.47
C VAL A 417 -8.11 7.68 -15.49
N VAL A 418 -7.59 7.93 -14.30
CA VAL A 418 -6.18 8.25 -14.07
C VAL A 418 -5.51 7.01 -13.51
N LEU A 419 -4.40 6.62 -14.11
CA LEU A 419 -3.36 5.84 -13.44
C LEU A 419 -2.44 6.85 -12.75
N GLU A 420 -2.62 7.03 -11.45
CA GLU A 420 -1.77 7.89 -10.64
C GLU A 420 -0.44 7.14 -10.42
N ILE A 421 0.65 7.78 -10.80
CA ILE A 421 2.01 7.30 -10.57
C ILE A 421 2.61 8.25 -9.54
N SER A 422 2.72 7.79 -8.30
CA SER A 422 3.08 8.62 -7.16
C SER A 422 4.24 8.04 -6.34
N GLN A 423 4.88 8.93 -5.59
CA GLN A 423 5.86 8.59 -4.56
C GLN A 423 5.11 8.26 -3.28
N THR A 424 5.42 7.16 -2.61
CA THR A 424 5.05 6.97 -1.20
C THR A 424 5.82 8.00 -0.37
N PRO A 425 5.38 8.47 0.82
CA PRO A 425 4.17 8.11 1.57
C PRO A 425 2.88 8.69 0.98
N TYR A 426 1.81 7.87 0.92
CA TYR A 426 0.54 8.18 0.24
C TYR A 426 -0.53 8.87 1.10
N ILE A 427 -0.30 9.00 2.42
CA ILE A 427 -1.34 9.51 3.33
C ILE A 427 -1.41 11.05 3.35
N PHE A 428 -0.35 11.76 2.92
CA PHE A 428 -0.21 13.21 3.10
C PHE A 428 -0.79 14.04 1.94
N THR A 429 -2.11 14.12 1.91
CA THR A 429 -2.85 14.93 0.91
C THR A 429 -3.65 16.03 1.60
N PHE A 430 -3.27 17.30 1.40
CA PHE A 430 -3.98 18.44 1.96
C PHE A 430 -5.14 18.83 1.06
N LYS A 431 -6.31 18.30 1.36
CA LYS A 431 -7.56 18.72 0.73
C LYS A 431 -7.84 20.17 1.08
N LEU A 432 -8.06 21.00 0.07
CA LEU A 432 -8.35 22.42 0.20
C LEU A 432 -9.84 22.69 0.02
N TRP A 433 -10.48 22.00 -0.92
CA TRP A 433 -11.91 22.14 -1.15
C TRP A 433 -12.46 20.86 -1.79
N ASP A 434 -13.71 20.54 -1.46
CA ASP A 434 -14.34 19.29 -1.88
C ASP A 434 -15.73 19.47 -2.53
N TRP A 435 -15.92 20.59 -3.22
CA TRP A 435 -17.13 20.86 -4.02
C TRP A 435 -18.42 20.83 -3.20
N GLU A 436 -18.34 21.27 -1.93
CA GLU A 436 -19.47 21.28 -0.96
C GLU A 436 -20.08 19.89 -0.70
N ARG A 437 -19.35 18.81 -1.01
CA ARG A 437 -19.83 17.44 -0.81
C ARG A 437 -19.64 16.98 0.62
N LEU A 438 -20.57 16.13 1.04
CA LEU A 438 -20.43 15.31 2.23
C LEU A 438 -19.67 14.02 1.89
N GLY A 439 -18.97 13.47 2.88
CA GLY A 439 -18.43 12.12 2.83
C GLY A 439 -19.52 11.06 2.69
N LEU A 440 -19.11 9.81 2.41
CA LEU A 440 -20.03 8.66 2.38
C LEU A 440 -20.68 8.38 3.76
N ASP A 441 -20.10 8.92 4.83
CA ASP A 441 -20.61 8.92 6.20
C ASP A 441 -21.61 10.06 6.49
N GLY A 442 -21.86 10.95 5.52
CA GLY A 442 -22.72 12.12 5.67
C GLY A 442 -22.08 13.30 6.41
N VAL A 443 -20.78 13.25 6.70
CA VAL A 443 -20.03 14.33 7.37
C VAL A 443 -19.11 15.02 6.34
N PRO A 444 -18.90 16.35 6.40
CA PRO A 444 -17.91 16.99 5.54
C PRO A 444 -16.54 16.31 5.64
N ARG A 445 -15.91 16.05 4.49
CA ARG A 445 -14.55 15.48 4.48
C ARG A 445 -13.58 16.52 5.05
N PRO A 446 -12.55 16.09 5.80
CA PRO A 446 -11.59 17.02 6.40
C PRO A 446 -10.84 17.79 5.29
N VAL A 447 -10.81 19.11 5.43
CA VAL A 447 -9.92 20.02 4.69
C VAL A 447 -8.79 20.47 5.61
N HIS A 448 -7.65 20.84 5.02
CA HIS A 448 -6.42 21.15 5.74
C HIS A 448 -5.86 22.47 5.23
N LEU A 449 -6.65 23.55 5.33
CA LEU A 449 -6.30 24.85 4.74
C LEU A 449 -5.01 25.45 5.29
N ASP A 450 -4.72 25.29 6.59
CA ASP A 450 -3.49 25.83 7.17
C ASP A 450 -2.24 25.09 6.66
N HIS A 451 -2.30 23.76 6.55
CA HIS A 451 -1.25 22.97 5.88
C HIS A 451 -1.17 23.32 4.39
N GLY A 452 -2.31 23.49 3.73
CA GLY A 452 -2.43 23.87 2.33
C GLY A 452 -1.77 25.20 2.03
N GLU A 453 -2.05 26.23 2.84
CA GLU A 453 -1.52 27.57 2.66
C GLU A 453 -0.01 27.56 2.75
N GLU A 454 0.58 26.85 3.69
CA GLU A 454 2.03 26.76 3.77
C GLU A 454 2.66 26.09 2.53
N ASN A 455 1.93 25.24 1.80
CA ASN A 455 2.47 24.38 0.75
C ASN A 455 2.18 24.81 -0.69
N VAL A 456 1.03 25.45 -0.97
CA VAL A 456 0.71 25.94 -2.32
C VAL A 456 1.80 26.88 -2.82
N ASN A 457 2.36 26.52 -3.99
CA ASN A 457 3.30 27.33 -4.74
C ASN A 457 2.58 28.05 -5.89
N THR A 458 2.44 29.37 -5.78
CA THR A 458 1.81 30.20 -6.80
C THR A 458 2.70 30.49 -8.00
N ASP A 459 4.00 30.15 -7.95
CA ASP A 459 4.90 30.23 -9.09
C ASP A 459 4.57 29.17 -10.17
N TYR A 460 3.82 28.12 -9.78
CA TYR A 460 3.25 27.16 -10.72
C TYR A 460 1.95 27.71 -11.34
N ASP A 461 2.12 28.80 -12.08
CA ASP A 461 1.04 29.50 -12.78
C ASP A 461 0.74 28.90 -14.17
N THR A 462 -0.19 29.51 -14.92
CA THR A 462 -0.62 29.00 -16.23
C THR A 462 0.54 28.78 -17.19
N ALA A 463 1.44 29.75 -17.34
CA ALA A 463 2.55 29.68 -18.28
C ALA A 463 3.55 28.59 -17.86
N TRP A 464 3.93 28.59 -16.58
CA TRP A 464 4.90 27.63 -16.06
C TRP A 464 4.38 26.19 -16.15
N VAL A 465 3.11 25.96 -15.78
CA VAL A 465 2.48 24.63 -15.85
C VAL A 465 2.43 24.11 -17.28
N GLN A 466 2.04 24.94 -18.25
CA GLN A 466 1.98 24.54 -19.64
C GLN A 466 3.34 24.16 -20.22
N GLU A 467 4.41 24.84 -19.79
CA GLU A 467 5.77 24.57 -20.25
C GLU A 467 6.37 23.32 -19.59
N ASN A 468 6.11 23.08 -18.30
CA ASN A 468 6.88 22.12 -17.49
C ASN A 468 6.11 20.86 -17.08
N LEU A 469 4.77 20.93 -16.96
CA LEU A 469 3.99 19.87 -16.33
C LEU A 469 3.06 19.10 -17.27
N ILE A 470 2.78 19.63 -18.47
CA ILE A 470 1.84 19.01 -19.40
C ILE A 470 2.60 18.25 -20.49
N ASN A 471 2.42 16.92 -20.55
CA ASN A 471 2.97 16.05 -21.59
C ASN A 471 4.48 16.26 -21.87
N PRO A 472 5.36 16.19 -20.85
CA PRO A 472 6.81 16.30 -21.07
C PRO A 472 7.33 15.01 -21.71
N PHE A 473 7.12 14.85 -23.02
CA PHE A 473 7.53 13.67 -23.78
C PHE A 473 8.90 13.87 -24.43
N GLU A 474 9.79 12.90 -24.23
CA GLU A 474 11.09 12.83 -24.88
C GLU A 474 11.25 11.44 -25.51
N THR A 475 11.34 11.35 -26.83
CA THR A 475 11.63 10.09 -27.52
C THR A 475 13.07 9.66 -27.23
N LEU A 476 13.25 8.54 -26.55
CA LEU A 476 14.56 7.96 -26.23
C LEU A 476 15.07 7.07 -27.37
N SER A 477 14.16 6.30 -27.98
CA SER A 477 14.45 5.45 -29.13
C SER A 477 13.19 5.19 -29.96
N GLU A 478 13.35 5.06 -31.27
CA GLU A 478 12.24 4.76 -32.18
C GLU A 478 12.74 4.01 -33.42
N ASP A 479 12.03 2.94 -33.78
CA ASP A 479 12.19 2.22 -35.04
C ASP A 479 10.82 1.81 -35.62
N SER A 480 10.80 0.91 -36.60
CA SER A 480 9.54 0.51 -37.27
C SER A 480 8.61 -0.37 -36.43
N GLU A 481 9.14 -1.03 -35.40
CA GLU A 481 8.44 -2.00 -34.54
C GLU A 481 8.19 -1.48 -33.12
N SER A 482 8.98 -0.50 -32.64
CA SER A 482 8.87 0.03 -31.28
C SER A 482 9.28 1.51 -31.14
N ARG A 483 8.74 2.17 -30.10
CA ARG A 483 9.12 3.50 -29.63
C ARG A 483 9.16 3.51 -28.11
N VAL A 484 10.24 4.02 -27.54
CA VAL A 484 10.37 4.29 -26.11
C VAL A 484 10.46 5.78 -25.90
N GLU A 485 9.59 6.30 -25.05
CA GLU A 485 9.58 7.72 -24.69
C GLU A 485 9.60 7.88 -23.18
N LYS A 486 10.41 8.82 -22.70
CA LYS A 486 10.33 9.31 -21.34
C LYS A 486 9.13 10.25 -21.24
N THR A 487 8.37 10.11 -20.15
CA THR A 487 7.15 10.88 -19.91
C THR A 487 6.98 11.27 -18.44
N GLY A 488 6.13 12.27 -18.18
CA GLY A 488 5.30 12.32 -16.99
C GLY A 488 5.84 12.89 -15.68
N LEU A 489 7.15 13.07 -15.51
CA LEU A 489 7.70 13.43 -14.20
C LEU A 489 8.78 14.51 -14.33
N HIS A 490 8.63 15.55 -13.51
CA HIS A 490 9.50 16.72 -13.50
C HIS A 490 10.92 16.34 -13.03
N GLU A 491 11.95 17.10 -13.41
CA GLU A 491 13.35 16.82 -13.04
C GLU A 491 13.64 16.82 -11.53
N LEU A 492 12.73 17.39 -10.73
CA LEU A 492 12.83 17.46 -9.27
C LEU A 492 12.38 16.17 -8.56
N GLU A 493 11.73 15.28 -9.30
CA GLU A 493 11.22 14.02 -8.77
C GLU A 493 12.31 12.93 -8.78
N PHE A 494 12.10 11.77 -8.17
CA PHE A 494 13.05 10.66 -8.31
C PHE A 494 12.51 9.50 -9.12
N ILE A 495 11.20 9.47 -9.35
CA ILE A 495 10.61 8.50 -10.27
C ILE A 495 10.89 9.02 -11.68
N GLU A 496 11.24 8.10 -12.57
CA GLU A 496 11.24 8.33 -14.00
C GLU A 496 10.30 7.31 -14.63
N THR A 497 9.57 7.74 -15.66
CA THR A 497 8.67 6.85 -16.39
C THR A 497 9.04 6.77 -17.86
N HIS A 498 9.08 5.55 -18.38
CA HIS A 498 9.25 5.25 -19.79
C HIS A 498 7.98 4.57 -20.30
N ARG A 499 7.42 5.07 -21.40
CA ARG A 499 6.32 4.43 -22.11
C ARG A 499 6.88 3.69 -23.31
N HIS A 500 6.65 2.38 -23.33
CA HIS A 500 7.09 1.46 -24.35
C HIS A 500 5.94 1.17 -25.30
N TRP A 501 5.96 1.74 -26.49
CA TRP A 501 5.09 1.39 -27.60
C TRP A 501 5.74 0.30 -28.44
N PHE A 502 5.03 -0.78 -28.73
CA PHE A 502 5.57 -1.87 -29.54
C PHE A 502 4.46 -2.70 -30.20
N LYS A 503 4.79 -3.37 -31.30
CA LYS A 503 3.86 -4.26 -32.01
C LYS A 503 4.01 -5.73 -31.63
N LYS A 504 5.25 -6.21 -31.48
CA LYS A 504 5.56 -7.63 -31.22
C LYS A 504 6.23 -7.82 -29.87
N GLU A 505 7.37 -7.17 -29.68
CA GLU A 505 8.13 -7.28 -28.45
C GLU A 505 9.04 -6.07 -28.25
N VAL A 506 9.44 -5.86 -27.00
CA VAL A 506 10.47 -4.89 -26.61
C VAL A 506 11.28 -5.46 -25.44
N THR A 507 12.58 -5.16 -25.40
CA THR A 507 13.45 -5.53 -24.26
C THR A 507 13.55 -4.34 -23.32
N VAL A 508 13.44 -4.61 -22.02
CA VAL A 508 13.32 -3.59 -20.97
C VAL A 508 14.36 -3.86 -19.88
N GLU A 509 15.11 -2.82 -19.52
CA GLU A 509 16.05 -2.84 -18.39
C GLU A 509 15.38 -2.38 -17.08
N VAL A 510 15.87 -2.87 -15.94
CA VAL A 510 15.39 -2.44 -14.61
C VAL A 510 16.05 -1.17 -14.08
N HIS A 511 17.02 -0.61 -14.81
CA HIS A 511 17.72 0.63 -14.43
C HIS A 511 18.31 0.66 -13.01
N GLN A 512 18.73 -0.51 -12.48
CA GLN A 512 19.23 -0.69 -11.10
C GLN A 512 18.20 -0.28 -10.01
N SER A 513 16.91 -0.41 -10.34
CA SER A 513 15.76 -0.16 -9.49
C SER A 513 14.78 -1.33 -9.60
N VAL A 514 13.83 -1.42 -8.68
CA VAL A 514 12.58 -2.12 -8.95
C VAL A 514 11.81 -1.36 -10.05
N ASN A 515 11.14 -2.09 -10.93
CA ASN A 515 10.18 -1.52 -11.87
C ASN A 515 8.75 -1.78 -11.41
N MET A 516 7.91 -0.74 -11.43
CA MET A 516 6.45 -0.85 -11.37
C MET A 516 5.91 -0.55 -12.77
N LEU A 517 5.06 -1.41 -13.32
CA LEU A 517 4.58 -1.30 -14.70
C LEU A 517 3.07 -1.50 -14.80
N ASN A 518 2.47 -0.97 -15.86
CA ASN A 518 1.06 -1.20 -16.19
C ASN A 518 0.86 -1.35 -17.70
N LEU A 519 0.02 -2.31 -18.12
CA LEU A 519 -0.38 -2.45 -19.53
C LEU A 519 -1.48 -1.44 -19.84
N VAL A 520 -1.09 -0.33 -20.46
CA VAL A 520 -1.95 0.86 -20.65
C VAL A 520 -2.62 0.94 -22.03
N GLU A 521 -2.22 0.10 -22.99
CA GLU A 521 -2.87 -0.09 -24.30
C GLU A 521 -2.58 -1.52 -24.79
N GLY A 522 -3.51 -2.14 -25.50
CA GLY A 522 -3.44 -3.57 -25.89
C GLY A 522 -4.25 -4.50 -24.98
N GLU A 523 -4.33 -5.78 -25.33
CA GLU A 523 -5.20 -6.74 -24.62
C GLU A 523 -4.45 -7.57 -23.57
N GLU A 524 -3.29 -8.11 -23.96
CA GLU A 524 -2.51 -9.07 -23.18
C GLU A 524 -1.05 -9.05 -23.63
N ILE A 525 -0.13 -9.16 -22.68
CA ILE A 525 1.30 -9.38 -22.90
C ILE A 525 1.80 -10.54 -22.05
N THR A 526 2.95 -11.10 -22.44
CA THR A 526 3.80 -11.87 -21.53
C THR A 526 5.05 -11.08 -21.16
N VAL A 527 5.45 -11.21 -19.90
CA VAL A 527 6.78 -10.82 -19.40
C VAL A 527 7.66 -12.06 -19.43
N GLU A 528 8.76 -12.02 -20.17
CA GLU A 528 9.62 -13.18 -20.43
C GLU A 528 11.06 -12.91 -20.00
N SER A 529 11.69 -13.93 -19.41
CA SER A 529 13.12 -13.90 -19.12
C SER A 529 13.92 -14.11 -20.41
N LEU A 530 15.06 -13.42 -20.53
CA LEU A 530 15.96 -13.60 -21.69
C LEU A 530 16.77 -14.89 -21.61
N ASP A 531 16.96 -15.41 -20.39
CA ASP A 531 17.81 -16.56 -20.07
C ASP A 531 17.04 -17.81 -19.58
N GLY A 532 15.71 -17.73 -19.48
CA GLY A 532 14.88 -18.80 -18.93
C GLY A 532 14.86 -18.87 -17.40
N SER A 533 15.29 -17.82 -16.69
CA SER A 533 15.28 -17.75 -15.21
C SER A 533 13.87 -17.84 -14.61
N PHE A 534 12.85 -17.38 -15.33
CA PHE A 534 11.44 -17.54 -14.96
C PHE A 534 10.56 -17.84 -16.18
N GLU A 535 9.42 -18.50 -15.92
CA GLU A 535 8.41 -18.84 -16.93
C GLU A 535 7.66 -17.57 -17.39
N PRO A 536 7.23 -17.48 -18.67
CA PRO A 536 6.43 -16.36 -19.16
C PRO A 536 5.26 -16.01 -18.23
N TYR A 537 5.18 -14.74 -17.84
CA TYR A 537 4.17 -14.25 -16.91
C TYR A 537 3.14 -13.37 -17.65
N VAL A 538 1.89 -13.80 -17.66
CA VAL A 538 0.81 -13.14 -18.40
C VAL A 538 0.31 -11.91 -17.65
N ILE A 539 0.12 -10.81 -18.38
CA ILE A 539 -0.44 -9.54 -17.91
C ILE A 539 -1.56 -9.13 -18.87
N HIS A 540 -2.74 -8.80 -18.34
CA HIS A 540 -3.86 -8.28 -19.14
C HIS A 540 -3.97 -6.75 -19.05
N TYR A 541 -4.76 -6.16 -19.94
CA TYR A 541 -5.01 -4.72 -19.97
C TYR A 541 -5.39 -4.16 -18.59
N GLY A 542 -4.77 -3.03 -18.22
CA GLY A 542 -4.98 -2.33 -16.96
C GLY A 542 -4.32 -2.99 -15.75
N GLU A 543 -3.71 -4.16 -15.88
CA GLU A 543 -3.05 -4.81 -14.75
C GLU A 543 -1.70 -4.16 -14.43
N THR A 544 -1.51 -3.79 -13.15
CA THR A 544 -0.20 -3.38 -12.64
C THR A 544 0.62 -4.59 -12.23
N PHE A 545 1.92 -4.57 -12.51
CA PHE A 545 2.87 -5.61 -12.13
C PHE A 545 4.23 -5.05 -11.73
N ILE A 546 4.98 -5.83 -10.96
CA ILE A 546 6.30 -5.48 -10.44
C ILE A 546 7.33 -6.40 -11.06
N VAL A 547 8.45 -5.84 -11.50
CA VAL A 547 9.65 -6.60 -11.85
C VAL A 547 10.77 -6.24 -10.86
N PRO A 548 11.24 -7.19 -10.04
CA PRO A 548 12.35 -7.00 -9.12
C PRO A 548 13.64 -6.55 -9.80
N GLU A 549 14.47 -5.78 -9.08
CA GLU A 549 15.80 -5.39 -9.56
C GLU A 549 16.70 -6.62 -9.81
N ALA A 550 16.48 -7.73 -9.11
CA ALA A 550 17.23 -8.97 -9.32
C ALA A 550 17.09 -9.55 -10.74
N VAL A 551 16.00 -9.26 -11.46
CA VAL A 551 15.76 -9.75 -12.84
C VAL A 551 16.70 -9.10 -13.87
N LYS A 552 17.14 -7.86 -13.62
CA LYS A 552 18.02 -7.04 -14.49
C LYS A 552 17.42 -6.61 -15.83
N GLU A 553 16.97 -7.55 -16.63
CA GLU A 553 16.50 -7.32 -17.99
C GLU A 553 15.46 -8.39 -18.36
N TYR A 554 14.43 -8.00 -19.09
CA TYR A 554 13.33 -8.88 -19.49
C TYR A 554 12.70 -8.39 -20.80
N LYS A 555 11.86 -9.23 -21.39
CA LYS A 555 11.12 -8.93 -22.60
C LYS A 555 9.63 -8.79 -22.32
N LEU A 556 9.00 -7.80 -22.95
CA LEU A 556 7.56 -7.71 -23.05
C LEU A 556 7.15 -8.19 -24.43
N VAL A 557 6.22 -9.14 -24.52
CA VAL A 557 5.77 -9.73 -25.79
C VAL A 557 4.26 -9.56 -25.93
N ASN A 558 3.82 -8.95 -27.02
CA ASN A 558 2.42 -8.77 -27.37
C ASN A 558 1.79 -10.12 -27.75
N GLN A 559 0.76 -10.54 -27.03
CA GLN A 559 0.02 -11.78 -27.31
C GLN A 559 -1.21 -11.56 -28.21
N GLY A 560 -1.55 -10.29 -28.50
CA GLY A 560 -2.63 -9.89 -29.40
C GLY A 560 -2.22 -9.81 -30.87
N ASP A 561 -2.88 -8.91 -31.63
CA ASP A 561 -2.52 -8.67 -33.03
C ASP A 561 -1.14 -8.01 -33.12
N SER A 562 -0.16 -8.75 -33.64
CA SER A 562 1.21 -8.29 -33.94
C SER A 562 1.34 -7.09 -34.89
N LYS A 563 0.22 -6.59 -35.45
CA LYS A 563 0.17 -5.36 -36.24
C LYS A 563 -0.34 -4.15 -35.45
N GLN A 564 -1.06 -4.40 -34.35
CA GLN A 564 -1.55 -3.36 -33.47
C GLN A 564 -0.41 -2.93 -32.55
N GLU A 565 -0.22 -1.62 -32.46
CA GLU A 565 0.71 -1.06 -31.50
C GLU A 565 0.04 -1.05 -30.11
N ILE A 566 0.77 -1.52 -29.11
CA ILE A 566 0.34 -1.58 -27.71
C ILE A 566 1.32 -0.81 -26.83
N ALA A 567 0.95 -0.51 -25.59
CA ALA A 567 1.79 0.29 -24.71
C ALA A 567 1.85 -0.21 -23.28
N VAL A 568 3.05 -0.21 -22.72
CA VAL A 568 3.32 -0.43 -21.30
C VAL A 568 4.00 0.80 -20.73
N ILE A 569 3.48 1.33 -19.62
CA ILE A 569 4.16 2.36 -18.84
C ILE A 569 5.02 1.66 -17.78
N GLN A 570 6.29 2.05 -17.69
CA GLN A 570 7.26 1.61 -16.69
C GLN A 570 7.62 2.78 -15.81
N ALA A 571 7.68 2.58 -14.49
CA ALA A 571 8.18 3.53 -13.51
C ALA A 571 9.33 2.90 -12.71
N PHE A 572 10.39 3.67 -12.49
CA PHE A 572 11.56 3.26 -11.71
C PHE A 572 12.22 4.46 -11.03
N VAL A 573 13.09 4.22 -10.04
CA VAL A 573 13.87 5.29 -9.39
C VAL A 573 15.07 5.64 -10.25
N ARG A 574 15.14 6.87 -10.77
CA ARG A 574 16.30 7.33 -11.53
C ARG A 574 17.53 7.50 -10.65
N ASN A 575 18.69 7.29 -11.25
CA ASN A 575 19.97 7.64 -10.63
C ASN A 575 20.09 9.16 -10.54
N LEU A 576 20.62 9.67 -9.42
CA LEU A 576 21.10 11.05 -9.36
C LEU A 576 22.39 11.10 -10.20
N SER A 577 22.38 11.88 -11.28
CA SER A 577 23.54 12.08 -12.16
C SER A 577 24.59 12.99 -11.55
#